data_AF-A0A177CWB8-F1
#
_entry.id   AF-A0A177CWB8-F1
#
_cell.length_a   1.000
_cell.length_b   1.000
_cell.length_c   1.000
_cell.angle_alpha   90.00
_cell.angle_beta   90.00
_cell.angle_gamma   90.00
#
_symmetry.space_group_name_H-M   'P 1'
#
loop_
_entity.id
_entity.type
_entity.pdbx_description
1 polymer ?
#
loop_
_entity_poly.entity_id
_entity_poly.type
_entity_poly.pdbx_seq_one_letter_code
_entity_poly.pdbx_strand_id
1 'polypeptide(L)'
;MANQPTMPSSRDILLPTELTDFFFAEGDESEHFPAIFLYTIWPILLVLIYPTLFIVFLIEGIVELVFVCWLKTRGLLDLHPLSTEGTPLLASEDRAEVASRRNTVATRYPAVDVAAIDLSELKHGAQISSLPVRLVEMPMEDPSHIAVVSWRWDFSQPNTLSSGLSLNVAQAIKYAKAHGIHFLFIDIISLDQNLSPEELIPEVARFSTLYETIPVIAAYDDTRLDFEYIMIRPWIFSEIKKMMRNPHKIVYVGHLRQGTYICKSVLHWWLGRVPRHRMADTRFLNQLRKAWFADYVPPVLALLNGHNNMTDIHDFKFIIPPLAEAFTAAEKLPPNDYLLTIALLLSNSQWGGIREYDVEGAFLGLPYTKYQVRSFVSNKERAMTSADNYTVKHIEHTEMHEIRLGDEKIATFSYRHDHWKDTLVPRYTVTVDLHIRRRLLGMLELDTDDARYAISDDDMVGYFLGSTLSESQNIEVVEQ
;
A
#
# COMPACT_ATOMS: atom_id res chain seq x y z
N MET A 1 43.19 21.78 5.93
CA MET A 1 42.57 22.51 7.06
C MET A 1 41.73 23.65 6.47
N ALA A 2 40.44 23.39 6.31
CA ALA A 2 39.44 24.34 5.83
C ALA A 2 38.14 24.03 6.57
N ASN A 3 37.53 25.07 7.16
CA ASN A 3 36.35 24.99 8.02
C ASN A 3 35.11 24.58 7.23
N GLN A 4 34.44 23.51 7.64
CA GLN A 4 33.06 23.21 7.25
C GLN A 4 32.09 23.99 8.16
N PRO A 5 30.97 24.54 7.64
CA PRO A 5 29.96 25.16 8.47
C PRO A 5 29.09 24.09 9.13
N THR A 6 29.03 24.11 10.46
CA THR A 6 28.10 23.33 11.29
C THR A 6 26.68 23.89 11.16
N MET A 7 25.72 23.04 10.79
CA MET A 7 24.29 23.35 10.92
C MET A 7 23.87 23.41 12.40
N PRO A 8 22.96 24.33 12.79
CA PRO A 8 22.47 24.44 14.16
C PRO A 8 21.53 23.29 14.52
N SER A 9 21.69 22.76 15.74
CA SER A 9 20.86 21.69 16.29
C SER A 9 19.46 22.19 16.63
N SER A 10 18.43 21.45 16.23
CA SER A 10 17.01 21.71 16.44
C SER A 10 16.51 21.36 17.85
N ARG A 11 17.18 21.88 18.88
CA ARG A 11 16.69 21.86 20.26
C ARG A 11 16.92 23.23 20.86
N ASP A 12 15.92 24.09 20.74
CA ASP A 12 15.59 25.19 21.66
C ASP A 12 14.32 25.87 21.13
N ILE A 13 13.17 25.25 21.40
CA ILE A 13 11.87 25.95 21.38
C ILE A 13 11.38 25.93 22.83
N LEU A 14 11.60 27.05 23.51
CA LEU A 14 11.07 27.35 24.82
C LEU A 14 9.54 27.52 24.70
N LEU A 15 8.78 26.63 25.33
CA LEU A 15 7.35 26.81 25.59
C LEU A 15 7.17 27.67 26.86
N PRO A 16 6.35 28.74 26.84
CA PRO A 16 6.06 29.50 28.06
C PRO A 16 5.16 28.68 28.97
N THR A 17 5.67 28.40 30.17
CA THR A 17 4.92 27.82 31.29
C THR A 17 4.34 28.98 32.08
N GLU A 18 3.12 29.41 31.78
CA GLU A 18 2.34 30.32 32.64
C GLU A 18 0.90 30.42 32.12
N LEU A 19 0.04 29.48 32.55
CA LEU A 19 -1.43 29.58 32.46
C LEU A 19 -2.06 28.39 33.19
N THR A 20 -1.86 28.31 34.51
CA THR A 20 -2.61 27.36 35.37
C THR A 20 -3.12 27.94 36.70
N ASP A 21 -2.83 29.20 37.02
CA ASP A 21 -3.14 29.75 38.35
C ASP A 21 -4.28 30.79 38.38
N PHE A 22 -5.36 30.60 37.60
CA PHE A 22 -6.47 31.59 37.59
C PHE A 22 -7.89 31.05 37.72
N PHE A 23 -8.10 29.83 38.24
CA PHE A 23 -9.46 29.34 38.50
C PHE A 23 -9.55 28.46 39.76
N PHE A 24 -9.29 29.00 40.95
CA PHE A 24 -9.86 28.42 42.19
C PHE A 24 -9.95 29.49 43.29
N ALA A 25 -11.01 30.28 43.26
CA ALA A 25 -11.56 30.93 44.45
C ALA A 25 -12.96 31.48 44.14
N GLU A 26 -13.99 30.72 44.48
CA GLU A 26 -15.27 31.14 45.10
C GLU A 26 -16.31 30.04 44.86
N GLY A 27 -16.81 29.46 45.95
CA GLY A 27 -17.81 28.41 45.92
C GLY A 27 -19.21 28.96 45.72
N ASP A 28 -20.05 28.23 44.99
CA ASP A 28 -21.48 28.16 45.24
C ASP A 28 -22.12 26.99 44.45
N GLU A 29 -22.75 26.07 45.19
CA GLU A 29 -23.81 25.11 44.84
C GLU A 29 -23.81 24.27 43.51
N SER A 30 -22.77 24.28 42.66
CA SER A 30 -22.82 23.54 41.36
C SER A 30 -22.37 22.07 41.38
N GLU A 31 -21.86 21.54 42.50
CA GLU A 31 -21.29 20.18 42.56
C GLU A 31 -22.33 19.03 42.60
N HIS A 32 -23.63 19.33 42.70
CA HIS A 32 -24.67 18.29 42.70
C HIS A 32 -25.25 17.98 41.32
N PHE A 33 -24.98 18.81 40.31
CA PHE A 33 -25.52 18.59 38.95
C PHE A 33 -24.83 17.43 38.19
N PRO A 34 -23.50 17.23 38.25
CA PRO A 34 -22.85 16.12 37.53
C PRO A 34 -23.21 14.75 38.11
N ALA A 35 -23.36 14.66 39.44
CA ALA A 35 -23.70 13.42 40.12
C ALA A 35 -25.14 12.97 39.80
N ILE A 36 -26.11 13.89 39.77
CA ILE A 36 -27.49 13.57 39.38
C ILE A 36 -27.56 13.15 37.90
N PHE A 37 -26.78 13.78 37.02
CA PHE A 37 -26.76 13.38 35.61
C PHE A 37 -26.15 11.97 35.42
N LEU A 38 -25.03 11.68 36.07
CA LEU A 38 -24.33 10.38 35.97
C LEU A 38 -25.06 9.23 36.68
N TYR A 39 -25.75 9.47 37.80
CA TYR A 39 -26.38 8.39 38.57
C TYR A 39 -27.87 8.21 38.30
N THR A 40 -28.57 9.24 37.83
CA THR A 40 -30.03 9.16 37.59
C THR A 40 -30.39 9.16 36.11
N ILE A 41 -29.73 9.98 35.29
CA ILE A 41 -30.06 10.09 33.86
C ILE A 41 -29.35 9.01 33.04
N TRP A 42 -28.11 8.66 33.38
CA TRP A 42 -27.35 7.61 32.66
C TRP A 42 -28.02 6.23 32.65
N PRO A 43 -28.56 5.70 33.78
CA PRO A 43 -29.29 4.43 33.76
C PRO A 43 -30.59 4.52 32.95
N ILE A 44 -31.27 5.67 32.96
CA ILE A 44 -32.49 5.91 32.18
C ILE A 44 -32.16 5.96 30.68
N LEU A 45 -31.07 6.63 30.29
CA LEU A 45 -30.57 6.60 28.91
C LEU A 45 -30.18 5.18 28.49
N LEU A 46 -29.51 4.41 29.36
CA LEU A 46 -29.22 3.00 29.10
C LEU A 46 -30.49 2.16 28.95
N VAL A 47 -31.53 2.38 29.76
CA VAL A 47 -32.78 1.61 29.68
C VAL A 47 -33.66 2.05 28.51
N LEU A 48 -33.61 3.30 28.07
CA LEU A 48 -34.47 3.81 26.99
C LEU A 48 -33.79 3.81 25.62
N ILE A 49 -32.53 4.27 25.54
CA ILE A 49 -31.81 4.36 24.27
C ILE A 49 -31.32 2.98 23.84
N TYR A 50 -30.85 2.14 24.76
CA TYR A 50 -30.27 0.85 24.38
C TYR A 50 -31.30 -0.10 23.72
N PRO A 51 -32.54 -0.26 24.22
CA PRO A 51 -33.54 -1.07 23.53
C PRO A 51 -33.95 -0.44 22.21
N THR A 52 -33.99 0.89 22.11
CA THR A 52 -34.37 1.57 20.88
C THR A 52 -33.30 1.39 19.80
N LEU A 53 -32.02 1.53 20.14
CA LEU A 53 -30.90 1.21 19.27
C LEU A 53 -30.91 -0.28 18.91
N PHE A 54 -31.13 -1.17 19.88
CA PHE A 54 -31.25 -2.60 19.64
C PHE A 54 -32.38 -2.94 18.67
N ILE A 55 -33.54 -2.27 18.78
CA ILE A 55 -34.67 -2.43 17.85
C ILE A 55 -34.31 -1.90 16.46
N VAL A 56 -33.68 -0.72 16.36
CA VAL A 56 -33.24 -0.18 15.06
C VAL A 56 -32.25 -1.13 14.39
N PHE A 57 -31.29 -1.69 15.12
CA PHE A 57 -30.35 -2.67 14.60
C PHE A 57 -30.99 -4.02 14.27
N LEU A 58 -31.97 -4.46 15.07
CA LEU A 58 -32.75 -5.66 14.77
C LEU A 58 -33.54 -5.46 13.48
N ILE A 59 -34.13 -4.28 13.28
CA ILE A 59 -34.84 -3.91 12.04
C ILE A 59 -33.85 -3.85 10.87
N GLU A 60 -32.69 -3.24 11.01
CA GLU A 60 -31.67 -3.17 9.95
C GLU A 60 -31.20 -4.58 9.54
N GLY A 61 -30.89 -5.44 10.51
CA GLY A 61 -30.54 -6.84 10.25
C GLY A 61 -31.67 -7.66 9.62
N ILE A 62 -32.93 -7.42 10.03
CA ILE A 62 -34.11 -8.03 9.40
C ILE A 62 -34.28 -7.52 7.96
N VAL A 63 -34.09 -6.22 7.70
CA VAL A 63 -34.20 -5.64 6.35
C VAL A 63 -33.11 -6.19 5.45
N GLU A 64 -31.86 -6.30 5.91
CA GLU A 64 -30.78 -6.93 5.16
C GLU A 64 -31.08 -8.42 4.87
N LEU A 65 -31.56 -9.17 5.86
CA LEU A 65 -31.92 -10.58 5.69
C LEU A 65 -33.09 -10.74 4.70
N VAL A 66 -34.12 -9.90 4.82
CA VAL A 66 -35.27 -9.87 3.90
C VAL A 66 -34.82 -9.49 2.50
N PHE A 67 -33.92 -8.51 2.36
CA PHE A 67 -33.35 -8.11 1.07
C PHE A 67 -32.55 -9.23 0.41
N VAL A 68 -31.69 -9.92 1.16
CA VAL A 68 -30.94 -11.10 0.67
C VAL A 68 -31.89 -12.25 0.28
N CYS A 69 -32.89 -12.55 1.11
CA CYS A 69 -33.91 -13.55 0.80
C CYS A 69 -34.75 -13.14 -0.44
N TRP A 70 -35.05 -11.86 -0.60
CA TRP A 70 -35.78 -11.31 -1.73
C TRP A 70 -34.96 -11.40 -3.03
N LEU A 71 -33.68 -11.07 -2.98
CA LEU A 71 -32.75 -11.23 -4.10
C LEU A 71 -32.60 -12.71 -4.49
N LYS A 72 -32.53 -13.62 -3.51
CA LYS A 72 -32.44 -15.07 -3.74
C LYS A 72 -33.71 -15.66 -4.34
N THR A 73 -34.88 -15.26 -3.85
CA THR A 73 -36.18 -15.69 -4.41
C THR A 73 -36.47 -15.12 -5.80
N ARG A 74 -35.85 -14.00 -6.18
CA ARG A 74 -35.88 -13.42 -7.53
C ARG A 74 -34.87 -14.05 -8.49
N GLY A 75 -34.03 -15.00 -8.05
CA GLY A 75 -32.96 -15.57 -8.87
C GLY A 75 -31.85 -14.56 -9.22
N LEU A 76 -31.81 -13.40 -8.55
CA LEU A 76 -30.78 -12.36 -8.77
C LEU A 76 -29.47 -12.68 -8.05
N LEU A 77 -29.50 -13.59 -7.08
CA LEU A 77 -28.32 -14.13 -6.39
C LEU A 77 -27.89 -15.51 -6.93
N ASP A 78 -28.70 -16.15 -7.76
CA ASP A 78 -28.30 -17.35 -8.51
C ASP A 78 -27.67 -16.89 -9.83
N LEU A 79 -26.43 -16.38 -9.75
CA LEU A 79 -25.55 -16.30 -10.90
C LEU A 79 -25.17 -17.74 -11.29
N HIS A 80 -26.06 -18.42 -12.01
CA HIS A 80 -25.67 -19.58 -12.79
C HIS A 80 -24.58 -19.12 -13.78
N PRO A 81 -23.49 -19.88 -13.94
CA PRO A 81 -22.43 -19.53 -14.86
C PRO A 81 -23.04 -19.43 -16.26
N LEU A 82 -22.94 -18.25 -16.86
CA LEU A 82 -23.22 -18.08 -18.29
C LEU A 82 -22.27 -19.03 -19.03
N SER A 83 -22.84 -20.12 -19.53
CA SER A 83 -22.25 -20.96 -20.57
C SER A 83 -21.99 -20.07 -21.78
N THR A 84 -20.74 -19.63 -21.94
CA THR A 84 -20.26 -18.99 -23.16
C THR A 84 -19.99 -20.07 -24.21
N GLU A 85 -21.04 -20.48 -24.91
CA GLU A 85 -20.87 -20.99 -26.28
C GLU A 85 -20.56 -19.80 -27.21
N GLY A 86 -19.44 -19.89 -27.92
CA GLY A 86 -19.14 -19.08 -29.08
C GLY A 86 -18.13 -17.94 -28.86
N THR A 87 -16.84 -18.24 -29.01
CA THR A 87 -15.96 -17.84 -30.14
C THR A 87 -14.53 -18.24 -29.76
N PRO A 88 -13.81 -19.07 -30.55
CA PRO A 88 -12.44 -19.45 -30.23
C PRO A 88 -11.53 -18.25 -30.47
N LEU A 89 -11.24 -17.51 -29.40
CA LEU A 89 -10.07 -16.64 -29.35
C LEU A 89 -8.85 -17.56 -29.22
N LEU A 90 -8.10 -17.68 -30.31
CA LEU A 90 -6.73 -18.19 -30.39
C LEU A 90 -5.83 -17.41 -29.43
N ALA A 91 -5.86 -17.76 -28.14
CA ALA A 91 -4.88 -17.33 -27.14
C ALA A 91 -5.10 -18.11 -25.83
N SER A 92 -4.38 -19.21 -25.60
CA SER A 92 -4.03 -19.62 -24.23
C SER A 92 -2.96 -20.71 -24.12
N GLU A 93 -2.63 -21.45 -25.19
CA GLU A 93 -1.58 -22.49 -25.07
C GLU A 93 -0.15 -21.90 -24.99
N ASP A 94 0.13 -20.78 -25.67
CA ASP A 94 1.46 -20.17 -25.66
C ASP A 94 1.85 -19.50 -24.32
N ARG A 95 0.90 -19.03 -23.49
CA ARG A 95 1.27 -18.34 -22.23
C ARG A 95 1.70 -19.29 -21.12
N ALA A 96 1.11 -20.48 -21.05
CA ALA A 96 1.55 -21.53 -20.15
C ALA A 96 2.90 -22.12 -20.60
N GLU A 97 3.14 -22.20 -21.91
CA GLU A 97 4.39 -22.71 -22.47
C GLU A 97 5.56 -21.69 -22.39
N VAL A 98 5.28 -20.39 -22.44
CA VAL A 98 6.28 -19.33 -22.20
C VAL A 98 6.67 -19.24 -20.72
N ALA A 99 5.74 -19.52 -19.80
CA ALA A 99 6.05 -19.63 -18.37
C ALA A 99 6.91 -20.88 -18.04
N SER A 100 6.76 -21.97 -18.78
CA SER A 100 7.52 -23.21 -18.55
C SER A 100 8.91 -23.25 -19.20
N ARG A 101 9.21 -22.34 -20.15
CA ARG A 101 10.50 -22.30 -20.88
C ARG A 101 11.59 -21.40 -20.27
N ARG A 102 11.37 -20.78 -19.11
CA ARG A 102 12.49 -20.20 -18.35
C ARG A 102 13.31 -21.33 -17.75
N ASN A 103 14.43 -21.67 -18.39
CA ASN A 103 15.45 -22.62 -17.94
C ASN A 103 15.57 -22.66 -16.40
N THR A 104 14.96 -23.67 -15.78
CA THR A 104 14.96 -23.89 -14.33
C THR A 104 16.31 -24.48 -13.94
N VAL A 105 17.33 -23.63 -13.87
CA VAL A 105 18.53 -23.97 -13.11
C VAL A 105 18.09 -24.08 -11.65
N ALA A 106 18.24 -25.29 -11.10
CA ALA A 106 17.97 -25.56 -9.70
C ALA A 106 18.67 -24.49 -8.85
N THR A 107 17.88 -23.65 -8.20
CA THR A 107 18.38 -22.53 -7.41
C THR A 107 18.22 -22.87 -5.95
N ARG A 108 19.25 -22.62 -5.14
CA ARG A 108 19.20 -22.85 -3.69
C ARG A 108 19.03 -21.54 -2.97
N TYR A 109 18.00 -21.46 -2.13
CA TYR A 109 17.75 -20.31 -1.27
C TYR A 109 17.89 -20.70 0.20
N PRO A 110 18.50 -19.85 1.04
CA PRO A 110 18.32 -19.93 2.48
C PRO A 110 16.84 -19.68 2.83
N ALA A 111 16.25 -20.58 3.61
CA ALA A 111 14.88 -20.45 4.11
C ALA A 111 14.81 -20.80 5.59
N VAL A 112 13.86 -20.21 6.31
CA VAL A 112 13.62 -20.51 7.72
C VAL A 112 13.00 -21.89 7.85
N ASP A 113 13.59 -22.77 8.68
CA ASP A 113 13.04 -24.07 9.04
C ASP A 113 12.00 -23.89 10.16
N VAL A 114 10.72 -23.84 9.77
CA VAL A 114 9.59 -23.61 10.68
C VAL A 114 9.42 -24.76 11.68
N ALA A 115 9.75 -25.98 11.27
CA ALA A 115 9.59 -27.16 12.13
C ALA A 115 10.51 -27.08 13.35
N ALA A 116 11.72 -26.56 13.16
CA ALA A 116 12.75 -26.41 14.20
C ALA A 116 12.46 -25.32 15.26
N ILE A 117 11.48 -24.44 15.04
CA ILE A 117 11.20 -23.30 15.94
C ILE A 117 10.23 -23.68 17.06
N ASP A 118 10.55 -23.40 18.31
CA ASP A 118 9.57 -23.46 19.41
C ASP A 118 8.67 -22.20 19.39
N LEU A 119 7.36 -22.39 19.27
CA LEU A 119 6.39 -21.27 19.27
C LEU A 119 6.36 -20.51 20.60
N SER A 120 6.80 -21.13 21.70
CA SER A 120 6.89 -20.48 23.00
C SER A 120 7.87 -19.30 23.02
N GLU A 121 8.90 -19.36 22.17
CA GLU A 121 9.94 -18.33 22.02
C GLU A 121 9.44 -17.11 21.22
N LEU A 122 8.38 -17.26 20.43
CA LEU A 122 7.85 -16.21 19.55
C LEU A 122 6.81 -15.29 20.21
N LYS A 123 6.61 -15.40 21.53
CA LYS A 123 5.59 -14.63 22.25
C LYS A 123 5.75 -13.12 22.08
N HIS A 124 6.99 -12.65 22.00
CA HIS A 124 7.34 -11.24 21.92
C HIS A 124 7.83 -10.80 20.54
N GLY A 125 7.69 -11.68 19.54
CA GLY A 125 8.20 -11.51 18.18
C GLY A 125 9.36 -12.46 17.87
N ALA A 126 9.79 -12.46 16.62
CA ALA A 126 10.87 -13.31 16.10
C ALA A 126 12.16 -12.50 15.98
N GLN A 127 13.25 -13.02 16.55
CA GLN A 127 14.59 -12.48 16.30
C GLN A 127 15.12 -13.09 15.00
N ILE A 128 15.11 -12.32 13.91
CA ILE A 128 15.44 -12.81 12.56
C ILE A 128 16.81 -13.48 12.51
N SER A 129 17.82 -12.87 13.15
CA SER A 129 19.21 -13.37 13.15
C SER A 129 19.40 -14.70 13.87
N SER A 130 18.43 -15.16 14.67
CA SER A 130 18.51 -16.43 15.41
C SER A 130 17.60 -17.50 14.84
N LEU A 131 16.86 -17.22 13.76
CA LEU A 131 15.98 -18.21 13.14
C LEU A 131 16.80 -19.36 12.54
N PRO A 132 16.37 -20.62 12.70
CA PRO A 132 17.03 -21.75 12.07
C PRO A 132 16.88 -21.66 10.55
N VAL A 133 17.99 -21.69 9.82
CA VAL A 133 18.01 -21.56 8.35
C VAL A 133 18.51 -22.85 7.70
N ARG A 134 17.87 -23.24 6.60
CA ARG A 134 18.28 -24.36 5.76
C ARG A 134 18.28 -23.95 4.29
N LEU A 135 19.20 -24.51 3.52
CA LEU A 135 19.18 -24.36 2.06
C LEU A 135 18.09 -25.25 1.45
N VAL A 136 17.21 -24.64 0.68
CA VAL A 136 16.10 -25.29 -0.03
C VAL A 136 16.27 -25.11 -1.53
N GLU A 137 16.09 -26.19 -2.28
CA GLU A 137 16.23 -26.21 -3.74
C GLU A 137 14.89 -25.90 -4.41
N MET A 138 14.92 -25.03 -5.42
CA MET A 138 13.75 -24.54 -6.15
C MET A 138 13.87 -24.81 -7.67
N PRO A 139 12.75 -25.12 -8.36
CA PRO A 139 11.40 -25.29 -7.81
C PRO A 139 11.25 -26.60 -7.02
N MET A 140 10.40 -26.62 -6.00
CA MET A 140 10.03 -27.84 -5.29
C MET A 140 8.88 -28.56 -6.01
N GLU A 141 8.86 -29.89 -5.93
CA GLU A 141 7.77 -30.71 -6.50
C GLU A 141 6.41 -30.40 -5.85
N ASP A 142 6.39 -30.17 -4.54
CA ASP A 142 5.19 -29.80 -3.78
C ASP A 142 5.33 -28.42 -3.14
N PRO A 143 4.68 -27.38 -3.70
CA PRO A 143 4.73 -26.02 -3.16
C PRO A 143 3.87 -25.83 -1.90
N SER A 144 3.09 -26.83 -1.45
CA SER A 144 2.21 -26.69 -0.27
C SER A 144 2.97 -26.62 1.06
N HIS A 145 4.22 -27.11 1.09
CA HIS A 145 5.09 -27.10 2.26
C HIS A 145 6.02 -25.89 2.34
N ILE A 146 5.88 -24.93 1.43
CA ILE A 146 6.70 -23.73 1.38
C ILE A 146 5.85 -22.49 1.20
N ALA A 147 6.35 -21.35 1.68
CA ALA A 147 5.77 -20.06 1.36
C ALA A 147 6.85 -18.98 1.32
N VAL A 148 6.60 -17.94 0.53
CA VAL A 148 7.37 -16.69 0.62
C VAL A 148 6.64 -15.72 1.53
N VAL A 149 7.41 -15.03 2.36
CA VAL A 149 6.90 -14.02 3.29
C VAL A 149 7.15 -12.65 2.69
N SER A 150 6.06 -11.94 2.40
CA SER A 150 6.12 -10.50 2.14
C SER A 150 5.75 -9.78 3.42
N TRP A 151 6.63 -8.90 3.89
CA TRP A 151 6.49 -8.37 5.23
C TRP A 151 6.98 -6.93 5.37
N ARG A 152 6.51 -6.29 6.43
CA ARG A 152 6.94 -4.97 6.86
C ARG A 152 7.80 -5.09 8.11
N TRP A 153 8.93 -4.39 8.13
CA TRP A 153 9.71 -4.22 9.35
C TRP A 153 8.91 -3.43 10.40
N ASP A 154 8.66 -4.06 11.53
CA ASP A 154 7.85 -3.56 12.65
C ASP A 154 8.66 -3.37 13.95
N PHE A 155 9.99 -3.42 13.87
CA PHE A 155 10.89 -3.22 15.01
C PHE A 155 10.77 -1.81 15.60
N SER A 156 10.82 -1.73 16.92
CA SER A 156 10.63 -0.51 17.72
C SER A 156 11.75 0.52 17.61
N GLN A 157 12.94 0.17 17.08
CA GLN A 157 14.03 1.12 16.85
C GLN A 157 14.67 0.94 15.46
N PRO A 158 14.78 2.03 14.66
CA PRO A 158 15.25 1.97 13.27
C PRO A 158 16.73 1.62 13.09
N ASN A 159 17.56 1.60 14.16
CA ASN A 159 19.02 1.53 14.04
C ASN A 159 19.68 0.34 14.76
N THR A 160 18.93 -0.66 15.23
CA THR A 160 19.50 -1.85 15.86
C THR A 160 18.90 -3.14 15.29
N LEU A 161 19.51 -3.63 14.20
CA LEU A 161 19.39 -5.03 13.74
C LEU A 161 19.62 -6.05 14.89
N SER A 162 20.32 -5.63 15.94
CA SER A 162 20.75 -6.44 17.08
C SER A 162 19.73 -6.60 18.22
N SER A 163 18.60 -5.88 18.23
CA SER A 163 17.59 -6.00 19.30
C SER A 163 16.15 -6.20 18.81
N GLY A 164 15.92 -6.24 17.50
CA GLY A 164 14.59 -6.17 16.91
C GLY A 164 13.87 -7.52 16.85
N LEU A 165 12.89 -7.72 17.72
CA LEU A 165 11.88 -8.78 17.57
C LEU A 165 10.80 -8.32 16.58
N SER A 166 10.53 -9.10 15.53
CA SER A 166 9.45 -8.80 14.57
C SER A 166 8.19 -9.58 14.92
N LEU A 167 7.09 -8.88 15.16
CA LEU A 167 5.79 -9.53 15.36
C LEU A 167 5.23 -10.03 14.02
N ASN A 168 5.44 -9.30 12.92
CA ASN A 168 5.06 -9.73 11.58
C ASN A 168 5.68 -11.09 11.21
N VAL A 169 6.99 -11.26 11.38
CA VAL A 169 7.66 -12.55 11.11
C VAL A 169 7.18 -13.63 12.08
N ALA A 170 6.97 -13.30 13.36
CA ALA A 170 6.44 -14.27 14.32
C ALA A 170 5.04 -14.78 13.94
N GLN A 171 4.14 -13.89 13.46
CA GLN A 171 2.81 -14.29 13.01
C GLN A 171 2.87 -15.14 11.73
N ALA A 172 3.78 -14.81 10.80
CA ALA A 172 4.01 -15.63 9.63
C ALA A 172 4.47 -17.06 10.00
N ILE A 173 5.42 -17.20 10.95
CA ILE A 173 5.90 -18.50 11.44
C ILE A 173 4.78 -19.28 12.15
N LYS A 174 3.99 -18.64 13.01
CA LYS A 174 2.86 -19.28 13.69
C LYS A 174 1.82 -19.81 12.70
N TYR A 175 1.45 -18.99 11.71
CA TYR A 175 0.55 -19.42 10.63
C TYR A 175 1.14 -20.62 9.86
N ALA A 176 2.40 -20.51 9.44
CA ALA A 176 3.09 -21.55 8.69
C ALA A 176 3.08 -22.89 9.44
N LYS A 177 3.46 -22.89 10.73
CA LYS A 177 3.50 -24.08 11.56
C LYS A 177 2.12 -24.72 11.75
N ALA A 178 1.08 -23.90 11.92
CA ALA A 178 -0.30 -24.38 12.05
C ALA A 178 -0.84 -25.03 10.77
N HIS A 179 -0.27 -24.71 9.61
CA HIS A 179 -0.71 -25.18 8.30
C HIS A 179 0.26 -26.17 7.63
N GLY A 180 1.26 -26.67 8.34
CA GLY A 180 2.21 -27.66 7.80
C GLY A 180 3.18 -27.10 6.76
N ILE A 181 3.41 -25.79 6.74
CA ILE A 181 4.45 -25.15 5.94
C ILE A 181 5.77 -25.33 6.70
N HIS A 182 6.75 -25.95 6.04
CA HIS A 182 8.05 -26.31 6.62
C HIS A 182 9.11 -25.25 6.39
N PHE A 183 9.07 -24.56 5.24
CA PHE A 183 10.08 -23.55 4.90
C PHE A 183 9.45 -22.20 4.56
N LEU A 184 10.00 -21.14 5.14
CA LEU A 184 9.64 -19.75 4.82
C LEU A 184 10.81 -19.02 4.17
N PHE A 185 10.58 -18.50 2.98
CA PHE A 185 11.51 -17.61 2.30
C PHE A 185 11.23 -16.17 2.76
N ILE A 186 12.22 -15.54 3.41
CA ILE A 186 12.14 -14.16 3.90
C ILE A 186 13.29 -13.41 3.24
N ASP A 187 13.00 -12.34 2.51
CA ASP A 187 13.96 -11.56 1.72
C ASP A 187 15.31 -11.28 2.44
N ILE A 188 15.26 -10.80 3.68
CA ILE A 188 16.44 -10.45 4.49
C ILE A 188 17.31 -11.66 4.86
N ILE A 189 16.76 -12.87 4.77
CA ILE A 189 17.46 -14.15 5.01
C ILE A 189 17.86 -14.80 3.69
N SER A 190 16.97 -14.76 2.70
CA SER A 190 17.06 -15.49 1.45
C SER A 190 17.92 -14.82 0.39
N LEU A 191 18.19 -13.51 0.53
CA LEU A 191 19.03 -12.72 -0.37
C LEU A 191 20.35 -12.34 0.31
N ASP A 192 21.45 -12.47 -0.40
CA ASP A 192 22.74 -11.95 0.08
C ASP A 192 22.82 -10.43 -0.14
N GLN A 193 22.60 -9.67 0.93
CA GLN A 193 22.63 -8.21 0.93
C GLN A 193 24.03 -7.62 0.74
N ASN A 194 25.09 -8.46 0.68
CA ASN A 194 26.47 -8.01 0.49
C ASN A 194 26.90 -8.01 -0.99
N LEU A 195 26.04 -8.46 -1.90
CA LEU A 195 26.32 -8.49 -3.33
C LEU A 195 26.43 -7.09 -3.93
N SER A 196 27.18 -6.97 -5.04
CA SER A 196 27.20 -5.71 -5.80
C SER A 196 25.84 -5.45 -6.47
N PRO A 197 25.50 -4.20 -6.83
CA PRO A 197 24.24 -3.92 -7.53
C PRO A 197 24.02 -4.76 -8.79
N GLU A 198 25.08 -5.02 -9.57
CA GLU A 198 25.03 -5.81 -10.80
C GLU A 198 24.66 -7.29 -10.55
N GLU A 199 25.05 -7.83 -9.41
CA GLU A 199 24.76 -9.19 -8.97
C GLU A 199 23.43 -9.28 -8.19
N LEU A 200 23.10 -8.24 -7.43
CA LEU A 200 21.91 -8.17 -6.60
C LEU A 200 20.63 -7.95 -7.42
N ILE A 201 20.66 -7.14 -8.49
CA ILE A 201 19.49 -6.94 -9.38
C ILE A 201 18.94 -8.28 -9.90
N PRO A 202 19.74 -9.14 -10.57
CA PRO A 202 19.23 -10.42 -11.05
C PRO A 202 18.82 -11.35 -9.90
N GLU A 203 19.48 -11.29 -8.75
CA GLU A 203 19.10 -12.10 -7.58
C GLU A 203 17.75 -11.68 -6.98
N VAL A 204 17.51 -10.38 -6.78
CA VAL A 204 16.23 -9.82 -6.33
C VAL A 204 15.13 -10.10 -7.35
N ALA A 205 15.42 -9.95 -8.65
CA ALA A 205 14.47 -10.27 -9.70
C ALA A 205 14.10 -11.77 -9.68
N ARG A 206 15.07 -12.65 -9.46
CA ARG A 206 14.85 -14.10 -9.35
C ARG A 206 14.07 -14.46 -8.09
N PHE A 207 14.44 -13.94 -6.93
CA PHE A 207 13.71 -14.15 -5.68
C PHE A 207 12.27 -13.62 -5.77
N SER A 208 12.08 -12.46 -6.37
CA SER A 208 10.78 -11.87 -6.61
C SER A 208 9.81 -12.80 -7.36
N THR A 209 10.31 -13.71 -8.20
CA THR A 209 9.44 -14.69 -8.89
C THR A 209 8.75 -15.66 -7.94
N LEU A 210 9.25 -15.82 -6.70
CA LEU A 210 8.58 -16.63 -5.68
C LEU A 210 7.22 -16.05 -5.30
N TYR A 211 7.06 -14.72 -5.31
CA TYR A 211 5.76 -14.08 -5.08
C TYR A 211 4.73 -14.41 -6.15
N GLU A 212 5.13 -14.91 -7.32
CA GLU A 212 4.23 -15.32 -8.41
C GLU A 212 4.03 -16.84 -8.48
N THR A 213 4.89 -17.64 -7.82
CA THR A 213 4.98 -19.09 -8.11
C THR A 213 4.76 -20.02 -6.91
N ILE A 214 4.76 -19.51 -5.67
CA ILE A 214 4.51 -20.32 -4.47
C ILE A 214 3.56 -19.59 -3.50
N PRO A 215 2.92 -20.26 -2.53
CA PRO A 215 2.05 -19.60 -1.55
C PRO A 215 2.71 -18.38 -0.89
N VAL A 216 1.93 -17.33 -0.62
CA VAL A 216 2.41 -16.07 -0.05
C VAL A 216 1.78 -15.82 1.30
N ILE A 217 2.60 -15.47 2.29
CA ILE A 217 2.14 -14.95 3.59
C ILE A 217 2.51 -13.46 3.66
N ALA A 218 1.51 -12.59 3.68
CA ALA A 218 1.64 -11.15 3.82
C ALA A 218 1.50 -10.74 5.30
N ALA A 219 2.48 -10.01 5.84
CA ALA A 219 2.49 -9.58 7.25
C ALA A 219 2.97 -8.13 7.38
N TYR A 220 2.03 -7.18 7.48
CA TYR A 220 2.34 -5.75 7.27
C TYR A 220 2.03 -4.83 8.44
N ASP A 221 1.52 -5.33 9.56
CA ASP A 221 1.09 -4.49 10.66
C ASP A 221 2.28 -3.66 11.24
N ASP A 222 2.08 -2.36 11.43
CA ASP A 222 3.05 -1.42 12.01
C ASP A 222 2.31 -0.33 12.80
N THR A 223 2.59 -0.21 14.10
CA THR A 223 1.92 0.77 14.98
C THR A 223 2.21 2.23 14.64
N ARG A 224 3.26 2.49 13.84
CA ARG A 224 3.76 3.85 13.56
C ARG A 224 3.16 4.46 12.30
N LEU A 225 2.58 3.64 11.42
CA LEU A 225 2.13 4.06 10.10
C LEU A 225 0.69 3.63 9.87
N ASP A 226 -0.05 4.45 9.14
CA ASP A 226 -1.34 4.04 8.63
C ASP A 226 -1.15 2.94 7.57
N PHE A 227 -2.01 1.92 7.63
CA PHE A 227 -1.99 0.76 6.75
C PHE A 227 -2.02 1.10 5.25
N GLU A 228 -2.71 2.16 4.86
CA GLU A 228 -2.73 2.64 3.47
C GLU A 228 -1.32 3.02 3.02
N TYR A 229 -0.60 3.81 3.82
CA TYR A 229 0.79 4.17 3.51
C TYR A 229 1.72 2.97 3.51
N ILE A 230 1.53 2.01 4.41
CA ILE A 230 2.30 0.75 4.41
C ILE A 230 2.13 0.01 3.08
N MET A 231 0.90 -0.13 2.60
CA MET A 231 0.58 -0.88 1.38
C MET A 231 1.07 -0.19 0.10
N ILE A 232 1.25 1.13 0.13
CA ILE A 232 1.84 1.90 -0.99
C ILE A 232 3.35 2.14 -0.84
N ARG A 233 4.05 1.41 0.04
CA ARG A 233 5.53 1.44 0.04
C ARG A 233 6.04 0.74 -1.22
N PRO A 234 7.06 1.28 -1.93
CA PRO A 234 7.49 0.76 -3.22
C PRO A 234 7.77 -0.75 -3.28
N TRP A 235 8.49 -1.28 -2.27
CA TRP A 235 8.79 -2.71 -2.18
C TRP A 235 7.52 -3.56 -2.03
N ILE A 236 6.67 -3.27 -1.03
CA ILE A 236 5.39 -3.96 -0.81
C ILE A 236 4.50 -3.86 -2.05
N PHE A 237 4.43 -2.68 -2.66
CA PHE A 237 3.63 -2.44 -3.87
C PHE A 237 4.09 -3.33 -5.05
N SER A 238 5.40 -3.49 -5.24
CA SER A 238 5.94 -4.41 -6.26
C SER A 238 5.63 -5.87 -5.97
N GLU A 239 5.73 -6.27 -4.71
CA GLU A 239 5.40 -7.63 -4.30
C GLU A 239 3.91 -7.90 -4.51
N ILE A 240 3.02 -6.97 -4.18
CA ILE A 240 1.58 -7.08 -4.45
C ILE A 240 1.33 -7.31 -5.95
N LYS A 241 1.95 -6.54 -6.84
CA LYS A 241 1.82 -6.72 -8.29
C LYS A 241 2.18 -8.15 -8.73
N LYS A 242 3.17 -8.77 -8.08
CA LYS A 242 3.59 -10.15 -8.34
C LYS A 242 2.63 -11.17 -7.71
N MET A 243 2.27 -10.98 -6.44
CA MET A 243 1.28 -11.81 -5.73
C MET A 243 -0.02 -11.93 -6.49
N MET A 244 -0.48 -10.86 -7.13
CA MET A 244 -1.74 -10.87 -7.86
C MET A 244 -1.71 -11.72 -9.15
N ARG A 245 -0.55 -12.22 -9.55
CA ARG A 245 -0.42 -13.22 -10.63
C ARG A 245 -0.28 -14.63 -10.11
N ASN A 246 -0.15 -14.77 -8.79
CA ASN A 246 0.11 -16.03 -8.16
C ASN A 246 -1.14 -16.93 -8.24
N PRO A 247 -1.02 -18.16 -8.79
CA PRO A 247 -2.14 -19.10 -8.81
C PRO A 247 -2.38 -19.77 -7.44
N HIS A 248 -1.45 -19.63 -6.49
CA HIS A 248 -1.55 -20.18 -5.15
C HIS A 248 -2.22 -19.22 -4.17
N LYS A 249 -2.39 -19.70 -2.93
CA LYS A 249 -3.06 -18.97 -1.87
C LYS A 249 -2.20 -17.78 -1.40
N ILE A 250 -2.86 -16.64 -1.21
CA ILE A 250 -2.29 -15.44 -0.58
C ILE A 250 -2.96 -15.30 0.79
N VAL A 251 -2.17 -15.21 1.85
CA VAL A 251 -2.67 -15.15 3.22
C VAL A 251 -2.16 -13.89 3.88
N TYR A 252 -3.05 -13.01 4.31
CA TYR A 252 -2.69 -11.94 5.23
C TYR A 252 -2.73 -12.44 6.68
N VAL A 253 -1.66 -12.19 7.43
CA VAL A 253 -1.60 -12.41 8.88
C VAL A 253 -1.39 -11.08 9.59
N GLY A 254 -2.27 -10.76 10.53
CA GLY A 254 -2.21 -9.52 11.32
C GLY A 254 -2.21 -9.77 12.83
N HIS A 255 -1.59 -8.85 13.57
CA HIS A 255 -1.55 -8.75 15.04
C HIS A 255 -2.06 -7.40 15.59
N LEU A 256 -2.27 -6.37 14.74
CA LEU A 256 -2.77 -5.04 15.11
C LEU A 256 -4.14 -4.70 14.53
N ARG A 257 -4.77 -5.64 13.81
CA ARG A 257 -6.04 -5.44 13.10
C ARG A 257 -6.01 -4.40 11.98
N GLN A 258 -4.85 -3.88 11.57
CA GLN A 258 -4.84 -2.81 10.59
C GLN A 258 -5.35 -3.30 9.23
N GLY A 259 -4.90 -4.48 8.79
CA GLY A 259 -5.38 -5.12 7.56
C GLY A 259 -6.71 -5.88 7.71
N THR A 260 -7.04 -6.40 8.90
CA THR A 260 -8.28 -7.17 9.14
C THR A 260 -9.50 -6.29 9.38
N TYR A 261 -9.30 -4.99 9.64
CA TYR A 261 -10.37 -4.02 9.84
C TYR A 261 -11.34 -3.99 8.66
N ILE A 262 -12.64 -4.03 8.96
CA ILE A 262 -13.71 -3.84 7.98
C ILE A 262 -14.33 -2.47 8.18
N CYS A 263 -14.17 -1.60 7.18
CA CYS A 263 -14.86 -0.31 7.17
C CYS A 263 -16.37 -0.53 7.18
N LYS A 264 -17.07 0.09 8.14
CA LYS A 264 -18.55 0.21 8.22
C LYS A 264 -19.32 -1.06 8.62
N SER A 265 -18.73 -1.98 9.39
CA SER A 265 -19.50 -3.07 10.00
C SER A 265 -19.70 -2.84 11.50
N VAL A 266 -20.90 -2.38 11.89
CA VAL A 266 -21.33 -2.34 13.30
C VAL A 266 -21.24 -3.73 13.94
N LEU A 267 -21.52 -4.77 13.15
CA LEU A 267 -21.41 -6.17 13.56
C LEU A 267 -19.97 -6.59 13.90
N HIS A 268 -18.97 -6.09 13.15
CA HIS A 268 -17.55 -6.31 13.47
C HIS A 268 -17.16 -5.63 14.79
N TRP A 269 -17.63 -4.40 15.01
CA TRP A 269 -17.42 -3.67 16.26
C TRP A 269 -18.00 -4.42 17.48
N TRP A 270 -19.13 -5.11 17.29
CA TRP A 270 -19.81 -5.87 18.35
C TRP A 270 -19.29 -7.30 18.55
N LEU A 271 -19.01 -8.04 17.48
CA LEU A 271 -18.67 -9.48 17.56
C LEU A 271 -17.17 -9.76 17.57
N GLY A 272 -16.33 -8.76 17.27
CA GLY A 272 -14.88 -8.94 17.13
C GLY A 272 -14.48 -9.98 16.09
N ARG A 273 -15.39 -10.34 15.18
CA ARG A 273 -15.20 -11.37 14.14
C ARG A 273 -15.74 -10.87 12.82
N VAL A 274 -15.01 -11.13 11.76
CA VAL A 274 -15.42 -10.88 10.38
C VAL A 274 -16.20 -12.10 9.87
N PRO A 275 -17.47 -11.95 9.47
CA PRO A 275 -18.16 -13.01 8.75
C PRO A 275 -17.40 -13.34 7.46
N ARG A 276 -17.20 -14.64 7.15
CA ARG A 276 -16.44 -15.07 5.96
C ARG A 276 -16.92 -14.42 4.66
N HIS A 277 -18.22 -14.15 4.53
CA HIS A 277 -18.81 -13.49 3.36
C HIS A 277 -18.40 -12.01 3.19
N ARG A 278 -17.87 -11.36 4.24
CA ARG A 278 -17.35 -9.98 4.20
C ARG A 278 -15.84 -9.90 4.28
N MET A 279 -15.12 -11.03 4.17
CA MET A 279 -13.65 -11.00 4.05
C MET A 279 -13.20 -10.18 2.83
N ALA A 280 -14.10 -10.04 1.84
CA ALA A 280 -13.94 -9.17 0.68
C ALA A 280 -13.85 -7.65 1.01
N ASP A 281 -14.26 -7.25 2.21
CA ASP A 281 -14.37 -5.85 2.67
C ASP A 281 -13.24 -5.45 3.62
N THR A 282 -12.27 -6.34 3.85
CA THR A 282 -11.12 -6.07 4.73
C THR A 282 -10.23 -4.96 4.15
N ARG A 283 -9.60 -4.17 5.03
CA ARG A 283 -8.69 -3.09 4.63
C ARG A 283 -7.53 -3.64 3.79
N PHE A 284 -7.00 -4.82 4.14
CA PHE A 284 -5.99 -5.52 3.35
C PHE A 284 -6.46 -5.75 1.92
N LEU A 285 -7.61 -6.40 1.71
CA LEU A 285 -8.06 -6.72 0.37
C LEU A 285 -8.41 -5.48 -0.45
N ASN A 286 -8.98 -4.45 0.19
CA ASN A 286 -9.24 -3.17 -0.47
C ASN A 286 -7.94 -2.52 -0.96
N GLN A 287 -6.93 -2.44 -0.09
CA GLN A 287 -5.62 -1.89 -0.46
C GLN A 287 -4.88 -2.74 -1.49
N LEU A 288 -4.98 -4.07 -1.40
CA LEU A 288 -4.44 -5.01 -2.39
C LEU A 288 -5.04 -4.76 -3.78
N ARG A 289 -6.37 -4.60 -3.88
CA ARG A 289 -7.06 -4.27 -5.13
C ARG A 289 -6.68 -2.89 -5.65
N LYS A 290 -6.63 -1.87 -4.79
CA LYS A 290 -6.18 -0.53 -5.16
C LYS A 290 -4.77 -0.57 -5.76
N ALA A 291 -3.83 -1.22 -5.08
CA ALA A 291 -2.46 -1.36 -5.54
C ALA A 291 -2.37 -2.16 -6.86
N TRP A 292 -3.19 -3.20 -7.03
CA TRP A 292 -3.26 -3.96 -8.28
C TRP A 292 -3.67 -3.11 -9.48
N PHE A 293 -4.65 -2.23 -9.33
CA PHE A 293 -5.14 -1.36 -10.41
C PHE A 293 -4.31 -0.08 -10.60
N ALA A 294 -3.60 0.37 -9.57
CA ALA A 294 -2.71 1.52 -9.64
C ALA A 294 -1.39 1.18 -10.35
N ASP A 295 -0.73 2.14 -10.99
CA ASP A 295 0.65 1.97 -11.45
C ASP A 295 1.66 2.33 -10.32
N TYR A 296 2.94 2.46 -10.65
CA TYR A 296 3.99 2.79 -9.67
C TYR A 296 4.15 4.30 -9.40
N VAL A 297 3.29 5.16 -9.94
CA VAL A 297 3.36 6.61 -9.67
C VAL A 297 2.94 6.94 -8.21
N PRO A 298 1.82 6.43 -7.67
CA PRO A 298 1.44 6.66 -6.27
C PRO A 298 2.54 6.36 -5.23
N PRO A 299 3.24 5.20 -5.25
CA PRO A 299 4.28 4.93 -4.26
C PRO A 299 5.46 5.91 -4.37
N VAL A 300 5.80 6.38 -5.57
CA VAL A 300 6.88 7.37 -5.78
C VAL A 300 6.47 8.74 -5.26
N LEU A 301 5.24 9.17 -5.56
CA LEU A 301 4.76 10.48 -5.10
C LEU A 301 4.54 10.49 -3.58
N ALA A 302 4.14 9.37 -2.97
CA ALA A 302 4.08 9.22 -1.52
C ALA A 302 5.45 9.35 -0.84
N LEU A 303 6.53 8.86 -1.49
CA LEU A 303 7.91 9.13 -1.02
C LEU A 303 8.28 10.60 -1.18
N LEU A 304 7.99 11.20 -2.34
CA LEU A 304 8.31 12.60 -2.63
C LEU A 304 7.65 13.54 -1.62
N ASN A 305 6.42 13.25 -1.21
CA ASN A 305 5.67 14.04 -0.23
C ASN A 305 5.97 13.67 1.23
N GLY A 306 6.86 12.72 1.49
CA GLY A 306 7.24 12.31 2.84
C GLY A 306 6.16 11.53 3.60
N HIS A 307 5.13 11.03 2.91
CA HIS A 307 4.13 10.12 3.50
C HIS A 307 4.70 8.72 3.75
N ASN A 308 5.73 8.35 2.98
CA ASN A 308 6.46 7.13 3.14
C ASN A 308 7.97 7.37 3.23
N ASN A 309 8.64 6.42 3.87
CA ASN A 309 10.10 6.40 3.97
C ASN A 309 10.67 5.14 3.31
N MET A 310 11.80 5.34 2.64
CA MET A 310 12.64 4.32 2.05
C MET A 310 14.07 4.54 2.56
N THR A 311 14.77 3.46 2.90
CA THR A 311 16.16 3.56 3.39
C THR A 311 17.06 4.17 2.33
N ASP A 312 16.92 3.69 1.09
CA ASP A 312 17.54 4.26 -0.09
C ASP A 312 16.50 4.40 -1.20
N ILE A 313 16.27 5.63 -1.65
CA ILE A 313 15.37 5.89 -2.79
C ILE A 313 15.92 5.30 -4.09
N HIS A 314 17.23 5.04 -4.18
CA HIS A 314 17.86 4.48 -5.37
C HIS A 314 17.57 2.99 -5.59
N ASP A 315 16.86 2.36 -4.65
CA ASP A 315 16.42 0.96 -4.74
C ASP A 315 15.34 0.72 -5.81
N PHE A 316 14.74 1.78 -6.38
CA PHE A 316 13.75 1.63 -7.46
C PHE A 316 14.27 0.79 -8.63
N LYS A 317 15.59 0.76 -8.88
CA LYS A 317 16.21 -0.09 -9.91
C LYS A 317 16.02 -1.59 -9.66
N PHE A 318 15.88 -2.01 -8.41
CA PHE A 318 15.59 -3.40 -8.03
C PHE A 318 14.07 -3.69 -8.09
N ILE A 319 13.24 -2.67 -7.86
CA ILE A 319 11.78 -2.77 -7.79
C ILE A 319 11.15 -2.83 -9.19
N ILE A 320 11.71 -2.07 -10.13
CA ILE A 320 11.25 -1.98 -11.51
C ILE A 320 12.44 -2.25 -12.45
N PRO A 321 12.89 -3.52 -12.55
CA PRO A 321 14.07 -3.88 -13.34
C PRO A 321 14.04 -3.38 -14.80
N PRO A 322 12.89 -3.32 -15.51
CA PRO A 322 12.87 -2.78 -16.88
C PRO A 322 13.35 -1.33 -17.01
N LEU A 323 13.32 -0.54 -15.93
CA LEU A 323 13.79 0.85 -15.89
C LEU A 323 15.09 1.02 -15.09
N ALA A 324 15.74 -0.07 -14.68
CA ALA A 324 16.90 -0.05 -13.80
C ALA A 324 18.05 0.83 -14.33
N GLU A 325 18.36 0.75 -15.62
CA GLU A 325 19.42 1.58 -16.23
C GLU A 325 19.07 3.07 -16.20
N ALA A 326 17.82 3.43 -16.53
CA ALA A 326 17.36 4.82 -16.46
C ALA A 326 17.38 5.35 -15.03
N PHE A 327 16.98 4.52 -14.06
CA PHE A 327 17.04 4.89 -12.64
C PHE A 327 18.47 5.02 -12.15
N THR A 328 19.39 4.16 -12.58
CA THR A 328 20.82 4.25 -12.26
C THR A 328 21.43 5.54 -12.80
N ALA A 329 21.10 5.92 -14.04
CA ALA A 329 21.55 7.19 -14.61
C ALA A 329 21.02 8.40 -13.83
N ALA A 330 19.78 8.31 -13.32
CA ALA A 330 19.14 9.36 -12.53
C ALA A 330 19.74 9.52 -11.13
N GLU A 331 20.50 8.56 -10.58
CA GLU A 331 21.06 8.65 -9.21
C GLU A 331 21.98 9.86 -8.99
N LYS A 332 22.50 10.44 -10.07
CA LYS A 332 23.29 11.68 -10.02
C LYS A 332 22.45 12.91 -9.69
N LEU A 333 21.12 12.81 -9.76
CA LEU A 333 20.19 13.89 -9.48
C LEU A 333 19.97 14.03 -7.97
N PRO A 334 19.68 15.25 -7.47
CA PRO A 334 19.21 15.43 -6.11
C PRO A 334 17.94 14.61 -5.81
N PRO A 335 17.69 14.22 -4.55
CA PRO A 335 16.60 13.30 -4.19
C PRO A 335 15.22 13.64 -4.75
N ASN A 336 14.82 14.91 -4.71
CA ASN A 336 13.51 15.35 -5.24
C ASN A 336 13.47 15.30 -6.77
N ASP A 337 14.56 15.72 -7.44
CA ASP A 337 14.68 15.63 -8.90
C ASP A 337 14.68 14.16 -9.34
N TYR A 338 15.36 13.27 -8.60
CA TYR A 338 15.35 11.82 -8.82
C TYR A 338 13.94 11.24 -8.75
N LEU A 339 13.23 11.44 -7.63
CA LEU A 339 11.88 10.91 -7.44
C LEU A 339 10.88 11.48 -8.47
N LEU A 340 10.97 12.77 -8.79
CA LEU A 340 10.13 13.36 -9.83
C LEU A 340 10.45 12.79 -11.22
N THR A 341 11.73 12.56 -11.54
CA THR A 341 12.15 11.89 -12.79
C THR A 341 11.52 10.51 -12.89
N ILE A 342 11.57 9.72 -11.81
CA ILE A 342 10.97 8.39 -11.74
C ILE A 342 9.46 8.47 -11.94
N ALA A 343 8.76 9.34 -11.21
CA ALA A 343 7.31 9.48 -11.35
C ALA A 343 6.91 9.82 -12.80
N LEU A 344 7.66 10.69 -13.48
CA LEU A 344 7.40 11.06 -14.87
C LEU A 344 7.70 9.92 -15.86
N LEU A 345 8.80 9.19 -15.67
CA LEU A 345 9.12 8.00 -16.48
C LEU A 345 8.01 6.93 -16.36
N LEU A 346 7.51 6.72 -15.13
CA LEU A 346 6.44 5.77 -14.86
C LEU A 346 5.07 6.25 -15.35
N SER A 347 4.80 7.56 -15.31
CA SER A 347 3.57 8.15 -15.85
C SER A 347 3.47 8.02 -17.37
N ASN A 348 4.61 7.93 -18.06
CA ASN A 348 4.67 7.77 -19.51
C ASN A 348 4.53 6.30 -19.98
N SER A 349 4.34 5.36 -19.05
CA SER A 349 4.38 3.93 -19.34
C SER A 349 3.30 3.42 -20.30
N GLN A 350 2.25 4.20 -20.59
CA GLN A 350 1.18 3.75 -21.47
C GLN A 350 0.19 4.89 -21.79
N TRP A 351 0.06 5.23 -23.08
CA TRP A 351 -1.07 5.94 -23.72
C TRP A 351 -1.10 7.47 -23.86
N GLY A 352 -0.08 8.26 -23.49
CA GLY A 352 -0.17 9.73 -23.64
C GLY A 352 -1.47 10.33 -23.06
N GLY A 353 -2.08 9.62 -22.10
CA GLY A 353 -3.40 9.87 -21.57
C GLY A 353 -3.33 10.53 -20.21
N ILE A 354 -4.37 11.28 -19.91
CA ILE A 354 -4.59 11.90 -18.60
C ILE A 354 -4.78 10.76 -17.58
N ARG A 355 -3.94 10.68 -16.54
CA ARG A 355 -4.10 9.71 -15.44
C ARG A 355 -4.38 10.43 -14.13
N GLU A 356 -5.38 9.97 -13.40
CA GLU A 356 -5.74 10.50 -12.09
C GLU A 356 -5.10 9.64 -10.99
N TYR A 357 -4.43 10.29 -10.05
CA TYR A 357 -3.76 9.65 -8.92
C TYR A 357 -4.27 10.23 -7.61
N ASP A 358 -4.55 9.36 -6.65
CA ASP A 358 -4.84 9.77 -5.27
C ASP A 358 -3.49 10.04 -4.60
N VAL A 359 -3.15 11.33 -4.41
CA VAL A 359 -1.88 11.71 -3.78
C VAL A 359 -2.09 12.84 -2.81
N GLU A 360 -1.70 12.60 -1.58
CA GLU A 360 -1.65 13.60 -0.54
C GLU A 360 -0.30 14.33 -0.61
N GLY A 361 -0.27 15.65 -0.41
CA GLY A 361 0.97 16.37 -0.11
C GLY A 361 1.31 17.56 -1.02
N ALA A 362 2.19 18.41 -0.47
CA ALA A 362 2.57 19.70 -1.04
C ALA A 362 3.86 19.60 -1.88
N PHE A 363 3.75 19.08 -3.11
CA PHE A 363 4.83 19.09 -4.12
C PHE A 363 5.48 20.48 -4.33
N LEU A 364 4.76 21.50 -3.92
CA LEU A 364 4.98 22.93 -4.04
C LEU A 364 6.16 23.50 -3.25
N GLY A 365 6.58 22.82 -2.18
CA GLY A 365 7.60 23.34 -1.25
C GLY A 365 8.99 22.75 -1.43
N LEU A 366 9.14 21.77 -2.33
CA LEU A 366 10.36 20.99 -2.44
C LEU A 366 11.39 21.70 -3.33
N PRO A 367 12.68 21.72 -2.93
CA PRO A 367 13.73 22.25 -3.79
C PRO A 367 13.99 21.29 -4.96
N TYR A 368 13.88 21.81 -6.17
CA TYR A 368 14.26 21.13 -7.42
C TYR A 368 15.40 21.91 -8.08
N THR A 369 16.39 21.20 -8.62
CA THR A 369 17.53 21.82 -9.32
C THR A 369 17.43 21.66 -10.82
N LYS A 370 16.79 20.58 -11.28
CA LYS A 370 16.59 20.30 -12.71
C LYS A 370 15.25 20.79 -13.21
N TYR A 371 14.23 20.72 -12.36
CA TYR A 371 12.86 21.08 -12.72
C TYR A 371 12.49 22.48 -12.23
N GLN A 372 11.70 23.18 -13.03
CA GLN A 372 10.94 24.34 -12.57
C GLN A 372 9.49 23.91 -12.36
N VAL A 373 8.97 24.11 -11.15
CA VAL A 373 7.56 23.84 -10.81
C VAL A 373 6.83 25.18 -10.72
N ARG A 374 5.89 25.42 -11.64
CA ARG A 374 5.03 26.62 -11.62
C ARG A 374 3.63 26.24 -11.19
N SER A 375 3.09 26.97 -10.24
CA SER A 375 1.85 26.55 -9.59
C SER A 375 0.78 27.61 -9.69
N PHE A 376 -0.42 27.16 -10.05
CA PHE A 376 -1.61 27.96 -10.20
C PHE A 376 -2.66 27.41 -9.25
N VAL A 377 -3.10 28.22 -8.30
CA VAL A 377 -4.15 27.85 -7.34
C VAL A 377 -5.35 28.75 -7.59
N SER A 378 -6.53 28.15 -7.68
CA SER A 378 -7.80 28.83 -7.93
C SER A 378 -8.85 28.33 -6.94
N ASN A 379 -9.43 29.25 -6.18
CA ASN A 379 -10.58 28.98 -5.32
C ASN A 379 -11.82 29.63 -5.94
N LYS A 380 -12.80 28.82 -6.35
CA LYS A 380 -14.09 29.28 -6.85
C LYS A 380 -15.16 29.02 -5.82
N GLU A 381 -15.68 30.08 -5.22
CA GLU A 381 -16.83 30.00 -4.32
C GLU A 381 -18.13 30.07 -5.14
N ARG A 382 -19.00 29.06 -5.00
CA ARG A 382 -20.36 29.06 -5.55
C ARG A 382 -21.34 28.95 -4.40
N ALA A 383 -22.24 29.93 -4.27
CA ALA A 383 -23.39 29.81 -3.38
C ALA A 383 -24.45 28.93 -4.06
N MET A 384 -24.76 27.77 -3.48
CA MET A 384 -25.89 26.95 -3.91
C MET A 384 -26.99 27.07 -2.86
N THR A 385 -28.14 27.59 -3.28
CA THR A 385 -29.35 27.58 -2.45
C THR A 385 -29.96 26.18 -2.53
N SER A 386 -29.96 25.44 -1.43
CA SER A 386 -30.64 24.14 -1.37
C SER A 386 -32.17 24.32 -1.41
N ALA A 387 -32.89 23.25 -1.71
CA ALA A 387 -34.35 23.23 -1.70
C ALA A 387 -34.95 23.63 -0.33
N ASP A 388 -34.16 23.49 0.75
CA ASP A 388 -34.56 23.82 2.12
C ASP A 388 -34.21 25.28 2.51
N ASN A 389 -33.92 26.17 1.55
CA ASN A 389 -33.52 27.57 1.74
C ASN A 389 -32.23 27.81 2.54
N TYR A 390 -31.44 26.77 2.81
CA TYR A 390 -30.08 26.95 3.32
C TYR A 390 -29.12 27.22 2.16
N THR A 391 -28.34 28.31 2.28
CA THR A 391 -27.23 28.60 1.36
C THR A 391 -26.01 27.78 1.79
N VAL A 392 -25.64 26.78 0.99
CA VAL A 392 -24.38 26.06 1.17
C VAL A 392 -23.33 26.73 0.30
N LYS A 393 -22.20 27.13 0.91
CA LYS A 393 -21.03 27.64 0.19
C LYS A 393 -20.26 26.45 -0.36
N HIS A 394 -20.27 26.27 -1.67
CA HIS A 394 -19.44 25.30 -2.36
C HIS A 394 -18.12 25.95 -2.75
N ILE A 395 -17.02 25.53 -2.14
CA ILE A 395 -15.68 25.98 -2.51
C ILE A 395 -15.08 24.94 -3.44
N GLU A 396 -15.01 25.26 -4.73
CA GLU A 396 -14.24 24.47 -5.68
C GLU A 396 -12.78 24.94 -5.62
N HIS A 397 -11.91 24.12 -5.04
CA HIS A 397 -10.49 24.39 -4.97
C HIS A 397 -9.79 23.63 -6.10
N THR A 398 -9.04 24.34 -6.93
CA THR A 398 -8.29 23.75 -8.06
C THR A 398 -6.83 24.17 -7.95
N GLU A 399 -5.93 23.21 -7.99
CA GLU A 399 -4.49 23.44 -8.08
C GLU A 399 -3.97 22.86 -9.40
N MET A 400 -3.01 23.54 -10.02
CA MET A 400 -2.35 23.08 -11.21
C MET A 400 -0.86 23.38 -11.10
N HIS A 401 -0.02 22.36 -11.19
CA HIS A 401 1.43 22.45 -11.17
C HIS A 401 1.97 22.07 -12.53
N GLU A 402 2.59 23.02 -13.18
CA GLU A 402 3.30 22.84 -14.41
C GLU A 402 4.75 22.48 -14.12
N ILE A 403 5.17 21.31 -14.59
CA ILE A 403 6.57 20.87 -14.48
C ILE A 403 7.26 21.24 -15.79
N ARG A 404 8.38 21.94 -15.68
CA ARG A 404 9.20 22.36 -16.81
C ARG A 404 10.64 21.86 -16.65
N LEU A 405 11.25 21.48 -17.78
CA LEU A 405 12.67 21.20 -17.89
C LEU A 405 13.30 22.31 -18.74
N GLY A 406 14.07 23.19 -18.08
CA GLY A 406 14.45 24.47 -18.68
C GLY A 406 13.21 25.31 -19.02
N ASP A 407 13.12 25.76 -20.28
CA ASP A 407 11.99 26.54 -20.78
C ASP A 407 10.88 25.67 -21.39
N GLU A 408 10.96 24.35 -21.32
CA GLU A 408 9.97 23.46 -21.93
C GLU A 408 9.01 22.88 -20.88
N LYS A 409 7.71 22.95 -21.15
CA LYS A 409 6.68 22.29 -20.34
C LYS A 409 6.67 20.80 -20.65
N ILE A 410 6.79 19.97 -19.61
CA ILE A 410 6.89 18.52 -19.77
C ILE A 410 5.76 17.73 -19.09
N ALA A 411 5.15 18.30 -18.05
CA ALA A 411 4.00 17.69 -17.40
C ALA A 411 3.10 18.73 -16.72
N THR A 412 1.91 18.31 -16.34
CA THR A 412 0.98 19.07 -15.50
C THR A 412 0.36 18.14 -14.48
N PHE A 413 0.43 18.52 -13.21
CA PHE A 413 -0.28 17.88 -12.10
C PHE A 413 -1.45 18.79 -11.77
N SER A 414 -2.69 18.31 -11.86
CA SER A 414 -3.86 19.11 -11.54
C SER A 414 -4.69 18.45 -10.45
N TYR A 415 -4.95 19.15 -9.36
CA TYR A 415 -5.88 18.74 -8.32
C TYR A 415 -7.17 19.53 -8.43
N ARG A 416 -8.29 18.85 -8.27
CA ARG A 416 -9.62 19.47 -8.16
C ARG A 416 -10.36 18.89 -6.96
N HIS A 417 -10.73 19.76 -6.03
CA HIS A 417 -11.52 19.45 -4.86
C HIS A 417 -12.86 20.16 -4.91
N ASP A 418 -13.94 19.37 -4.80
CA ASP A 418 -15.30 19.87 -4.62
C ASP A 418 -15.69 19.68 -3.14
N HIS A 419 -15.74 20.78 -2.36
CA HIS A 419 -15.84 20.80 -0.87
C HIS A 419 -17.15 20.26 -0.24
N TRP A 420 -17.88 19.34 -0.85
CA TRP A 420 -19.14 18.86 -0.28
C TRP A 420 -18.98 17.63 0.66
N LYS A 421 -17.78 17.08 0.81
CA LYS A 421 -17.46 15.98 1.75
C LYS A 421 -16.11 16.22 2.43
N ASP A 422 -16.14 16.58 3.72
CA ASP A 422 -14.99 16.88 4.61
C ASP A 422 -14.01 15.71 4.85
N THR A 423 -13.97 14.67 4.02
CA THR A 423 -13.21 13.44 4.30
C THR A 423 -12.36 12.93 3.14
N LEU A 424 -12.14 13.71 2.07
CA LEU A 424 -11.42 13.22 0.90
C LEU A 424 -10.02 13.85 0.77
N VAL A 425 -9.03 12.96 0.83
CA VAL A 425 -7.62 13.16 0.46
C VAL A 425 -7.52 13.82 -0.93
N PRO A 426 -6.58 14.76 -1.16
CA PRO A 426 -6.37 15.37 -2.46
C PRO A 426 -6.11 14.35 -3.58
N ARG A 427 -6.61 14.62 -4.79
CA ARG A 427 -6.47 13.76 -5.97
C ARG A 427 -5.83 14.51 -7.12
N TYR A 428 -4.57 14.19 -7.44
CA TYR A 428 -3.82 14.83 -8.51
C TYR A 428 -3.92 14.03 -9.81
N THR A 429 -4.35 14.70 -10.86
CA THR A 429 -4.30 14.21 -12.22
C THR A 429 -2.97 14.60 -12.86
N VAL A 430 -2.15 13.64 -13.26
CA VAL A 430 -0.91 13.88 -14.01
C VAL A 430 -1.18 13.73 -15.50
N THR A 431 -0.85 14.79 -16.23
CA THR A 431 -0.84 14.84 -17.69
C THR A 431 0.60 15.03 -18.13
N VAL A 432 1.14 14.07 -18.89
CA VAL A 432 2.52 14.12 -19.39
C VAL A 432 2.55 14.39 -20.89
N ASP A 433 3.61 15.05 -21.36
CA ASP A 433 3.88 15.23 -22.79
C ASP A 433 4.17 13.87 -23.47
N LEU A 434 3.68 13.67 -24.70
CA LEU A 434 3.82 12.42 -25.46
C LEU A 434 5.29 12.01 -25.69
N HIS A 435 6.20 12.97 -25.74
CA HIS A 435 7.64 12.76 -25.95
C HIS A 435 8.46 12.83 -24.67
N ILE A 436 7.80 12.83 -23.49
CA ILE A 436 8.48 13.03 -22.22
C ILE A 436 9.59 12.00 -21.97
N ARG A 437 9.36 10.71 -22.30
CA ARG A 437 10.39 9.68 -22.10
C ARG A 437 11.64 9.97 -22.89
N ARG A 438 11.53 10.33 -24.18
CA ARG A 438 12.70 10.68 -25.00
C ARG A 438 13.45 11.87 -24.39
N ARG A 439 12.71 12.89 -23.92
CA ARG A 439 13.31 14.07 -23.28
C ARG A 439 14.02 13.73 -21.98
N LEU A 440 13.41 12.90 -21.13
CA LEU A 440 14.00 12.46 -19.86
C LEU A 440 15.23 11.57 -20.09
N LEU A 441 15.18 10.64 -21.04
CA LEU A 441 16.35 9.83 -21.40
C LEU A 441 17.49 10.70 -21.94
N GLY A 442 17.19 11.69 -22.79
CA GLY A 442 18.18 12.67 -23.25
C GLY A 442 18.76 13.53 -22.11
N MET A 443 17.93 13.94 -21.14
CA MET A 443 18.39 14.64 -19.92
C MET A 443 19.34 13.78 -19.10
N LEU A 444 19.15 12.45 -19.10
CA LEU A 444 19.98 11.47 -18.42
C LEU A 444 21.21 11.03 -19.24
N GLU A 445 21.45 11.65 -20.40
CA GLU A 445 22.54 11.32 -21.33
C GLU A 445 22.47 9.86 -21.84
N LEU A 446 21.26 9.30 -21.89
CA LEU A 446 21.01 7.96 -22.41
C LEU A 446 20.64 8.05 -23.90
N ASP A 447 21.17 7.12 -24.69
CA ASP A 447 20.87 7.02 -26.11
C ASP A 447 19.40 6.64 -26.31
N THR A 448 18.59 7.55 -26.83
CA THR A 448 17.16 7.33 -27.01
C THR A 448 16.82 6.31 -28.08
N ASP A 449 17.78 5.98 -28.94
CA ASP A 449 17.64 5.01 -30.02
C ASP A 449 18.19 3.62 -29.63
N ASP A 450 18.79 3.48 -28.44
CA ASP A 450 19.23 2.19 -27.94
C ASP A 450 18.01 1.32 -27.54
N ALA A 451 17.93 0.16 -28.18
CA ALA A 451 16.86 -0.82 -27.97
C ALA A 451 16.72 -1.28 -26.52
N ARG A 452 17.77 -1.14 -25.69
CA ARG A 452 17.70 -1.44 -24.24
C ARG A 452 16.74 -0.51 -23.49
N TYR A 453 16.54 0.71 -23.99
CA TYR A 453 15.55 1.65 -23.44
C TYR A 453 14.20 1.57 -24.16
N ALA A 454 14.08 0.77 -25.22
CA ALA A 454 12.82 0.42 -25.84
C ALA A 454 12.16 -0.72 -25.06
N ILE A 455 11.63 -0.41 -23.86
CA ILE A 455 10.81 -1.39 -23.14
C ILE A 455 9.59 -1.69 -24.02
N SER A 456 9.42 -2.95 -24.37
CA SER A 456 8.29 -3.37 -25.21
C SER A 456 6.98 -3.03 -24.49
N ASP A 457 5.96 -2.66 -25.27
CA ASP A 457 4.64 -2.39 -24.70
C ASP A 457 4.13 -3.61 -23.93
N ASP A 458 4.50 -4.82 -24.34
CA ASP A 458 4.15 -6.08 -23.67
C ASP A 458 4.82 -6.24 -22.29
N ASP A 459 6.10 -5.86 -22.15
CA ASP A 459 6.81 -5.87 -20.86
C ASP A 459 6.22 -4.84 -19.90
N MET A 460 5.79 -3.69 -20.42
CA MET A 460 5.10 -2.66 -19.63
C MET A 460 3.68 -3.09 -19.25
N VAL A 461 2.89 -3.68 -20.16
CA VAL A 461 1.58 -4.27 -19.83
C VAL A 461 1.77 -5.33 -18.73
N GLY A 462 2.78 -6.18 -18.90
CA GLY A 462 3.18 -7.21 -17.96
C GLY A 462 3.83 -6.70 -16.66
N TYR A 463 3.99 -5.41 -16.42
CA TYR A 463 4.47 -4.89 -15.11
C TYR A 463 3.50 -3.87 -14.50
N PHE A 464 2.78 -3.12 -15.34
CA PHE A 464 1.96 -1.99 -14.93
C PHE A 464 0.47 -2.31 -14.95
N LEU A 465 0.01 -3.15 -15.88
CA LEU A 465 -1.40 -3.54 -15.96
C LEU A 465 -1.64 -4.90 -15.32
N GLY A 466 -2.66 -4.93 -14.47
CA GLY A 466 -3.32 -6.17 -14.16
C GLY A 466 -4.21 -6.60 -15.32
N SER A 467 -4.12 -7.86 -15.74
CA SER A 467 -5.26 -8.49 -16.39
C SER A 467 -6.48 -8.40 -15.46
N THR A 468 -7.69 -8.53 -16.01
CA THR A 468 -8.90 -8.67 -15.20
C THR A 468 -8.63 -9.66 -14.07
N LEU A 469 -8.81 -9.18 -12.83
CA LEU A 469 -8.68 -9.97 -11.62
C LEU A 469 -9.50 -11.24 -11.83
N SER A 470 -8.84 -12.40 -11.89
CA SER A 470 -9.58 -13.65 -11.92
C SER A 470 -10.38 -13.71 -10.62
N GLU A 471 -11.70 -13.90 -10.71
CA GLU A 471 -12.58 -14.11 -9.55
C GLU A 471 -12.14 -15.31 -8.69
N SER A 472 -11.15 -16.09 -9.16
CA SER A 472 -10.60 -17.28 -8.51
C SER A 472 -9.42 -17.07 -7.56
N GLN A 473 -8.93 -15.83 -7.34
CA GLN A 473 -7.82 -15.63 -6.40
C GLN A 473 -8.17 -16.09 -4.97
N ASN A 474 -7.41 -17.06 -4.46
CA ASN A 474 -7.60 -17.64 -3.14
C ASN A 474 -6.91 -16.77 -2.07
N ILE A 475 -7.55 -15.67 -1.69
CA ILE A 475 -7.04 -14.75 -0.67
C ILE A 475 -7.71 -15.02 0.68
N GLU A 476 -6.92 -15.28 1.71
CA GLU A 476 -7.36 -15.45 3.09
C GLU A 476 -6.84 -14.29 3.97
N VAL A 477 -7.65 -13.85 4.92
CA VAL A 477 -7.27 -12.86 5.93
C VAL A 477 -7.43 -13.48 7.31
N VAL A 478 -6.33 -13.53 8.06
CA VAL A 478 -6.23 -14.20 9.37
C VAL A 478 -5.74 -13.20 10.42
N GLU A 479 -6.37 -13.25 11.59
CA GLU A 479 -5.97 -12.52 12.78
C GLU A 479 -5.55 -13.54 13.86
N GLN A 480 -4.40 -13.32 14.49
CA GLN A 480 -3.81 -14.26 15.47
C GLN A 480 -3.55 -13.62 16.83
#